data_AF-A0A4Q3TUV0-F1
#
_entry.id   AF-A0A4Q3TUV0-F1
#
_cell.length_a   1.000
_cell.length_b   1.000
_cell.length_c   1.000
_cell.angle_alpha   90.00
_cell.angle_beta   90.00
_cell.angle_gamma   90.00
#
_symmetry.space_group_name_H-M   'P 1'
#
loop_
_entity.id
_entity.type
_entity.pdbx_description
1 polymer ?
#
loop_
_entity_poly.entity_id
_entity_poly.type
_entity_poly.pdbx_seq_one_letter_code
_entity_poly.pdbx_strand_id
1 'polypeptide(L)'
;MSFSPSNPPHVGIVGATGLVGEMMRGLLAERNFPLASLRLFASARSAGKTVRFGETDIVVEDAASADYAGLDIVFFSAGGDTSKVLAPKVA
;
A
#
# COMPACT_ATOMS: atom_id res chain seq x y z
N MET A 1 17.64 2.73 8.09
CA MET A 1 16.58 2.23 8.98
C MET A 1 16.64 0.71 9.00
N SER A 2 16.43 0.09 10.16
CA SER A 2 16.24 -1.37 10.27
C SER A 2 14.81 -1.61 10.77
N PHE A 3 14.08 -2.45 10.04
CA PHE A 3 12.72 -2.84 10.39
C PHE A 3 12.75 -4.19 11.08
N SER A 4 11.97 -4.33 12.16
CA SER A 4 11.91 -5.56 12.96
C SER A 4 10.51 -5.70 13.58
N PRO A 5 10.16 -6.86 14.17
CA PRO A 5 8.92 -6.98 14.94
C PRO A 5 8.81 -5.97 16.11
N SER A 6 9.94 -5.52 16.68
CA SER A 6 9.99 -4.50 17.74
C SER A 6 9.98 -3.06 17.22
N ASN A 7 10.13 -2.86 15.91
CA ASN A 7 10.04 -1.57 15.23
C ASN A 7 9.42 -1.77 13.82
N PRO A 8 8.11 -2.08 13.76
CA PRO A 8 7.46 -2.44 12.51
C PRO A 8 7.20 -1.19 11.63
N PRO A 9 7.33 -1.28 10.30
CA PRO A 9 7.09 -0.17 9.38
C PRO A 9 5.61 0.14 9.15
N HIS A 10 5.33 1.40 8.83
CA HIS A 10 4.11 1.86 8.18
C HIS A 10 4.23 1.68 6.65
N VAL A 11 3.37 0.83 6.08
CA VAL A 11 3.51 0.40 4.67
C VAL A 11 2.34 0.88 3.81
N GLY A 12 2.66 1.37 2.61
CA GLY A 12 1.70 1.69 1.55
C GLY A 12 1.81 0.75 0.35
N ILE A 13 0.70 0.46 -0.31
CA ILE A 13 0.69 -0.25 -1.62
C ILE A 13 -0.10 0.58 -2.64
N VAL A 14 0.58 1.09 -3.66
CA VAL A 14 -0.03 1.78 -4.80
C VAL A 14 -0.32 0.77 -5.90
N GLY A 15 -1.58 0.71 -6.35
CA GLY A 15 -2.07 -0.37 -7.22
C GLY A 15 -2.62 -1.57 -6.44
N ALA A 16 -3.06 -1.37 -5.19
CA ALA A 16 -3.48 -2.44 -4.27
C ALA A 16 -4.64 -3.33 -4.77
N THR A 17 -5.44 -2.84 -5.72
CA THR A 17 -6.58 -3.57 -6.32
C THR A 17 -6.22 -4.29 -7.62
N GLY A 18 -4.99 -4.14 -8.12
CA GLY A 18 -4.51 -4.90 -9.28
C GLY A 18 -4.00 -6.28 -8.89
N LEU A 19 -3.75 -7.15 -9.87
CA LEU A 19 -3.31 -8.53 -9.66
C LEU A 19 -2.06 -8.62 -8.78
N VAL A 20 -1.02 -7.83 -9.09
CA VAL A 20 0.23 -7.83 -8.31
C VAL A 20 0.03 -7.21 -6.92
N GLY A 21 -0.77 -6.14 -6.79
CA GLY A 21 -1.10 -5.56 -5.50
C GLY A 21 -1.87 -6.52 -4.59
N GLU A 22 -2.75 -7.35 -5.16
CA GLU A 22 -3.43 -8.42 -4.45
C GLU A 22 -2.48 -9.50 -3.95
N MET A 23 -1.57 -9.97 -4.82
CA MET A 23 -0.54 -10.92 -4.40
C MET A 23 0.36 -10.32 -3.31
N MET A 24 0.75 -9.05 -3.41
CA MET A 24 1.54 -8.38 -2.38
C MET A 24 0.82 -8.38 -1.02
N ARG A 25 -0.48 -8.04 -0.99
CA ARG A 25 -1.28 -8.14 0.25
C ARG A 25 -1.29 -9.57 0.79
N GLY A 26 -1.51 -10.56 -0.07
CA GLY A 26 -1.46 -11.97 0.32
C GLY A 26 -0.12 -12.36 0.96
N LEU A 27 1.00 -11.99 0.31
CA LEU A 27 2.34 -12.31 0.80
C LEU A 27 2.69 -11.62 2.12
N LEU A 28 2.25 -10.37 2.33
CA LEU A 28 2.44 -9.68 3.62
C LEU A 28 1.73 -10.42 4.76
N ALA A 29 0.50 -10.90 4.50
CA ALA A 29 -0.27 -11.66 5.47
C ALA A 29 0.35 -13.06 5.71
N GLU A 30 0.65 -13.81 4.65
CA GLU A 30 1.20 -15.17 4.72
C GLU A 30 2.53 -15.21 5.47
N ARG A 31 3.39 -14.20 5.24
CA ARG A 31 4.71 -14.14 5.88
C ARG A 31 4.70 -13.54 7.27
N ASN A 32 3.54 -13.16 7.81
CA ASN A 32 3.42 -12.39 9.05
C ASN A 32 4.38 -11.19 9.04
N PHE A 33 4.42 -10.46 7.92
CA PHE A 33 5.33 -9.33 7.78
C PHE A 33 5.03 -8.31 8.89
N PRO A 34 6.04 -7.83 9.63
CA PRO A 34 5.81 -6.88 10.70
C PRO A 34 5.25 -5.57 10.10
N LEU A 35 4.05 -5.18 10.53
CA LEU A 35 3.35 -3.99 10.06
C LEU A 35 2.87 -3.17 11.26
N ALA A 36 3.25 -1.89 11.31
CA ALA A 36 2.60 -0.93 12.20
C ALA A 36 1.24 -0.51 11.63
N SER A 37 1.18 -0.28 10.32
CA SER A 37 -0.05 -0.01 9.59
C SER A 37 0.09 -0.38 8.12
N LEU A 38 -1.04 -0.67 7.47
CA LEU A 38 -1.13 -0.88 6.03
C LEU A 38 -2.13 0.11 5.42
N ARG A 39 -1.68 0.90 4.44
CA ARG A 39 -2.53 1.78 3.62
C ARG A 39 -2.55 1.28 2.18
N LEU A 40 -3.73 1.31 1.57
CA LEU A 40 -3.96 0.78 0.22
C LEU A 40 -4.37 1.92 -0.69
N PHE A 41 -3.67 2.07 -1.82
CA PHE A 41 -3.92 3.12 -2.79
C PHE A 41 -4.21 2.51 -4.16
N ALA A 42 -5.15 3.10 -4.88
CA ALA A 42 -5.44 2.74 -6.27
C ALA A 42 -5.89 3.98 -7.06
N SER A 43 -6.29 3.80 -8.32
CA SER A 43 -6.89 4.89 -9.09
C SER A 43 -8.22 5.32 -8.47
N ALA A 44 -8.67 6.54 -8.80
CA ALA A 44 -9.98 7.06 -8.39
C ALA A 44 -11.17 6.10 -8.66
N ARG A 45 -11.09 5.25 -9.70
CA ARG A 45 -12.11 4.22 -9.99
C ARG A 45 -12.22 3.16 -8.88
N SER A 46 -11.12 2.89 -8.20
CA SER A 46 -11.03 1.88 -7.14
C SER A 46 -11.02 2.48 -5.73
N ALA A 47 -10.82 3.79 -5.60
CA ALA A 47 -10.92 4.49 -4.32
C ALA A 47 -12.31 4.31 -3.70
N GLY A 48 -12.37 4.18 -2.37
CA GLY A 48 -13.59 3.92 -1.61
C GLY A 48 -13.99 2.43 -1.54
N LYS A 49 -13.34 1.54 -2.29
CA LYS A 49 -13.53 0.09 -2.11
C LYS A 49 -12.93 -0.37 -0.80
N THR A 50 -13.54 -1.37 -0.18
CA THR A 50 -13.01 -2.02 1.02
C THR A 50 -12.30 -3.32 0.63
N VAL A 51 -11.11 -3.52 1.16
CA VAL A 51 -10.30 -4.73 0.98
C VAL A 51 -10.08 -5.38 2.34
N ARG A 52 -10.41 -6.67 2.45
CA ARG A 52 -10.11 -7.48 3.63
C ARG A 52 -8.61 -7.76 3.69
N PHE A 53 -8.01 -7.51 4.84
CA PHE A 53 -6.63 -7.88 5.16
C PHE A 53 -6.58 -8.50 6.56
N GLY A 54 -6.44 -9.82 6.62
CA GLY A 54 -6.59 -10.59 7.85
C GLY A 54 -7.98 -10.37 8.46
N GLU A 55 -8.02 -9.87 9.70
CA GLU A 55 -9.26 -9.57 10.42
C GLU A 55 -9.73 -8.11 10.25
N THR A 56 -9.03 -7.30 9.46
CA THR A 56 -9.31 -5.87 9.28
C THR A 56 -9.81 -5.56 7.88
N ASP A 57 -10.72 -4.59 7.79
CA ASP A 57 -11.20 -4.01 6.54
C ASP A 57 -10.49 -2.69 6.29
N ILE A 58 -9.82 -2.57 5.14
CA ILE A 58 -9.05 -1.39 4.76
C ILE A 58 -9.71 -0.72 3.57
N VAL A 59 -10.05 0.56 3.71
CA VAL A 59 -10.60 1.38 2.62
C VAL A 59 -9.45 1.79 1.70
N VAL A 60 -9.66 1.60 0.40
CA VAL A 60 -8.69 2.00 -0.63
C VAL A 60 -8.77 3.51 -0.84
N GLU A 61 -7.63 4.18 -0.71
CA GLU A 61 -7.46 5.61 -0.94
C GLU A 61 -7.14 5.90 -2.42
N ASP A 62 -7.46 7.11 -2.88
CA ASP A 62 -7.06 7.55 -4.22
C ASP A 62 -5.59 7.94 -4.24
N ALA A 63 -4.79 7.21 -5.02
CA ALA A 63 -3.35 7.41 -5.13
C ALA A 63 -2.95 8.79 -5.67
N ALA A 64 -3.84 9.47 -6.42
CA ALA A 64 -3.53 10.79 -6.98
C ALA A 64 -3.64 11.93 -5.96
N SER A 65 -4.47 11.76 -4.93
CA SER A 65 -4.85 12.81 -3.98
C SER A 65 -4.50 12.49 -2.52
N ALA A 66 -4.11 11.25 -2.21
CA ALA A 66 -3.71 10.86 -0.87
C ALA A 66 -2.44 11.57 -0.39
N ASP A 67 -2.39 11.83 0.91
CA ASP A 67 -1.18 12.23 1.62
C ASP A 67 -0.37 10.99 2.01
N TYR A 68 0.88 10.91 1.56
CA TYR A 68 1.79 9.80 1.82
C TYR A 68 2.64 9.98 3.07
N ALA A 69 2.49 11.09 3.78
CA ALA A 69 3.23 11.35 5.02
C ALA A 69 3.04 10.22 6.06
N GLY A 70 4.11 9.93 6.79
CA GLY A 70 4.13 8.91 7.84
C GLY A 70 4.26 7.46 7.34
N LEU A 71 4.40 7.23 6.03
CA LEU A 71 4.75 5.91 5.49
C LEU A 71 6.27 5.73 5.44
N ASP A 72 6.74 4.58 5.92
CA ASP A 72 8.16 4.21 5.87
C ASP A 72 8.51 3.52 4.54
N ILE A 73 7.57 2.75 3.98
CA ILE A 73 7.76 1.97 2.76
C ILE A 73 6.52 2.10 1.88
N VAL A 74 6.71 2.37 0.59
CA VAL A 74 5.61 2.35 -0.39
C VAL A 74 5.96 1.46 -1.56
N PHE A 75 5.17 0.40 -1.78
CA PHE A 75 5.28 -0.48 -2.93
C PHE A 75 4.46 0.06 -4.10
N PHE A 76 5.08 0.22 -5.27
CA PHE A 76 4.40 0.68 -6.48
C PHE A 76 4.16 -0.48 -7.45
N SER A 77 2.88 -0.78 -7.67
CA SER A 77 2.40 -1.75 -8.66
C SER A 77 1.22 -1.19 -9.47
N ALA A 78 1.42 0.00 -10.06
CA ALA A 78 0.37 0.77 -10.74
C ALA A 78 0.65 1.03 -12.23
N GLY A 79 1.59 0.30 -12.84
CA GLY A 79 2.03 0.50 -14.21
C GLY A 79 3.03 1.65 -14.36
N GLY A 80 3.83 1.63 -15.44
CA GLY A 80 4.98 2.52 -15.62
C GLY A 80 4.62 4.01 -15.63
N ASP A 81 3.51 4.39 -16.26
CA ASP A 81 3.11 5.80 -16.38
C ASP A 81 2.62 6.37 -15.05
N THR A 82 1.80 5.61 -14.30
CA THR A 82 1.38 6.00 -12.94
C THR A 82 2.57 6.15 -12.01
N SER A 83 3.53 5.20 -12.06
CA SER A 83 4.74 5.26 -11.23
C SER A 83 5.60 6.48 -11.53
N LYS A 84 5.76 6.88 -12.80
CA LYS A 84 6.52 8.09 -13.16
C LYS A 84 5.93 9.37 -12.56
N VAL A 85 4.61 9.44 -12.46
CA VAL A 85 3.90 10.62 -11.94
C VAL A 85 3.88 10.63 -10.41
N LEU A 86 3.66 9.48 -9.78
CA LEU A 86 3.44 9.39 -8.34
C LEU A 86 4.73 9.18 -7.55
N ALA A 87 5.68 8.38 -8.03
CA ALA A 87 6.89 8.08 -7.27
C ALA A 87 7.67 9.34 -6.81
N PRO A 88 7.82 10.40 -7.63
CA PRO A 88 8.49 11.63 -7.19
C PRO A 88 7.73 12.43 -6.10
N LYS A 89 6.43 12.19 -5.92
CA LYS A 89 5.61 12.84 -4.87
C LYS A 89 5.64 12.09 -3.55
N VAL A 90 6.13 10.84 -3.57
CA VAL A 90 6.15 9.91 -2.44
C VAL A 90 7.55 9.68 -1.89
N ALA A 91 8.59 9.90 -2.72
CA ALA A 91 10.00 9.72 -2.38
C ALA A 91 10.59 10.86 -1.56
#